data_AF-A0A732CLX7-F1
#
_entry.id   AF-A0A732CLX7-F1
#
_cell.length_a   1.000
_cell.length_b   1.000
_cell.length_c   1.000
_cell.angle_alpha   90.00
_cell.angle_beta   90.00
_cell.angle_gamma   90.00
#
_symmetry.space_group_name_H-M   'P 1'
#
loop_
_entity.id
_entity.type
_entity.pdbx_description
1 polymer ?
#
loop_
_entity_poly.entity_id
_entity_poly.type
_entity_poly.pdbx_seq_one_letter_code
_entity_poly.pdbx_strand_id
1 'polypeptide(L)'
;MKSDISASKIIIWAGVAAANHKLPQYALNILPALPQLLTNEEDIAHIEFIILYGLNRKDEAMEKIAPFIEFETSKFLLNLAHRSTQ
;
A
#
# COMPACT_ATOMS: atom_id res chain seq x y z
N MET A 1 17.71 -12.46 -19.83
CA MET A 1 16.77 -13.00 -18.82
C MET A 1 15.51 -12.13 -18.90
N LYS A 2 14.40 -12.61 -19.48
CA LYS A 2 13.13 -11.87 -19.40
C LYS A 2 12.78 -11.82 -17.92
N SER A 3 12.60 -10.62 -17.36
CA SER A 3 12.06 -10.48 -16.02
C SER A 3 10.60 -10.91 -16.10
N ASP A 4 10.30 -12.16 -15.75
CA ASP A 4 8.92 -12.61 -15.65
C ASP A 4 8.26 -11.80 -14.53
N ILE A 5 7.34 -10.91 -14.92
CA ILE A 5 6.51 -10.19 -13.97
C ILE A 5 5.56 -11.22 -13.38
N SER A 6 5.69 -11.53 -12.09
CA SER A 6 4.80 -12.47 -11.43
C SER A 6 3.38 -11.92 -11.37
N ALA A 7 2.39 -12.82 -11.43
CA ALA A 7 0.98 -12.45 -11.27
C ALA A 7 0.75 -11.66 -9.97
N SER A 8 1.43 -12.02 -8.88
CA SER A 8 1.36 -11.31 -7.60
C SER A 8 1.76 -9.84 -7.71
N LYS A 9 2.84 -9.52 -8.44
CA LYS A 9 3.27 -8.13 -8.67
C LYS A 9 2.24 -7.35 -9.49
N ILE A 10 1.65 -7.98 -10.51
CA ILE A 10 0.60 -7.36 -11.34
C ILE A 10 -0.63 -7.03 -10.49
N ILE A 11 -1.06 -7.96 -9.62
CA ILE A 11 -2.23 -7.77 -8.74
C ILE A 11 -2.00 -6.61 -7.77
N ILE A 12 -0.82 -6.52 -7.16
CA ILE A 12 -0.44 -5.42 -6.26
C ILE A 12 -0.48 -4.08 -7.01
N TRP A 13 0.14 -4.01 -8.20
CA TRP A 13 0.13 -2.79 -9.01
C TRP A 13 -1.29 -2.40 -9.45
N ALA A 14 -2.14 -3.37 -9.77
CA ALA A 14 -3.54 -3.11 -10.07
C ALA A 14 -4.30 -2.52 -8.87
N GLY A 15 -4.03 -2.99 -7.66
CA GLY A 15 -4.59 -2.42 -6.42
C GLY A 15 -4.17 -0.97 -6.19
N VAL A 16 -2.89 -0.68 -6.34
CA VAL A 16 -2.35 0.70 -6.22
C VAL A 16 -2.93 1.62 -7.31
N ALA A 17 -3.00 1.15 -8.55
CA ALA A 17 -3.61 1.91 -9.64
C ALA A 17 -5.09 2.19 -9.36
N ALA A 18 -5.85 1.18 -8.90
CA ALA A 18 -7.25 1.36 -8.54
C ALA A 18 -7.44 2.42 -7.43
N ALA A 19 -6.56 2.45 -6.42
CA ALA A 19 -6.61 3.48 -5.38
C ALA A 19 -6.42 4.88 -5.99
N ASN A 20 -5.38 5.06 -6.81
CA ASN A 20 -5.06 6.34 -7.46
C ASN A 20 -6.16 6.83 -8.43
N HIS A 21 -6.88 5.90 -9.07
CA HIS A 21 -7.98 6.21 -9.97
C HIS A 21 -9.35 6.31 -9.27
N LYS A 22 -9.39 6.36 -7.93
CA LYS A 22 -10.63 6.48 -7.13
C LYS A 22 -11.62 5.34 -7.41
N LEU A 23 -11.09 4.12 -7.50
CA LEU A 23 -11.84 2.88 -7.69
C LEU A 23 -11.83 2.05 -6.39
N PRO A 24 -12.52 2.51 -5.32
CA PRO A 24 -12.40 1.95 -3.98
C PRO A 24 -12.75 0.47 -3.91
N GLN A 25 -13.80 0.04 -4.61
CA GLN A 25 -14.21 -1.37 -4.59
C GLN A 25 -13.09 -2.31 -5.07
N TYR A 26 -12.37 -1.93 -6.12
CA TYR A 26 -11.31 -2.75 -6.69
C TYR A 26 -10.04 -2.71 -5.83
N ALA A 27 -9.68 -1.53 -5.33
CA ALA A 27 -8.52 -1.35 -4.46
C ALA A 27 -8.67 -2.10 -3.13
N LEU A 28 -9.85 -2.00 -2.49
CA LEU A 28 -10.13 -2.67 -1.22
C LEU A 28 -10.15 -4.19 -1.34
N ASN A 29 -10.58 -4.74 -2.48
CA ASN A 29 -10.57 -6.18 -2.71
C ASN A 29 -9.15 -6.78 -2.74
N ILE A 30 -8.11 -5.97 -2.96
CA ILE A 30 -6.72 -6.44 -2.95
C ILE A 30 -6.16 -6.57 -1.52
N LEU A 31 -6.60 -5.75 -0.57
CA LEU A 31 -6.03 -5.73 0.78
C LEU A 31 -6.02 -7.10 1.48
N PRO A 32 -7.13 -7.88 1.50
CA PRO A 32 -7.15 -9.19 2.15
C PRO A 32 -6.27 -10.25 1.46
N ALA A 33 -5.88 -10.01 0.20
CA ALA A 33 -5.04 -10.92 -0.56
C ALA A 33 -3.54 -10.69 -0.28
N LEU A 34 -3.13 -9.52 0.21
CA LEU A 34 -1.71 -9.17 0.37
C LEU A 34 -0.90 -10.18 1.20
N PRO A 35 -1.40 -10.74 2.32
CA PRO A 35 -0.66 -11.76 3.08
C PRO A 35 -0.44 -13.09 2.32
N GLN A 36 -1.19 -13.33 1.25
CA GLN A 36 -1.00 -14.50 0.38
C GLN A 36 -0.07 -14.19 -0.80
N LEU A 37 0.11 -12.90 -1.13
CA LEU A 37 0.92 -12.43 -2.26
C LEU A 37 2.35 -12.08 -1.84
N LEU A 38 2.55 -11.77 -0.56
CA LEU A 38 3.82 -11.31 0.02
C LEU A 38 4.05 -12.02 1.36
N THR A 39 5.32 -12.25 1.69
CA THR A 39 5.73 -12.85 2.96
C THR A 39 6.32 -11.85 3.94
N ASN A 40 6.75 -10.68 3.47
CA ASN A 40 7.32 -9.63 4.29
C ASN A 40 6.18 -8.74 4.83
N GLU A 41 6.01 -8.70 6.16
CA GLU A 41 4.98 -7.91 6.82
C GLU A 41 5.19 -6.39 6.64
N GLU A 42 6.45 -5.95 6.53
CA GLU A 42 6.78 -4.54 6.24
C GLU A 42 6.24 -4.14 4.86
N ASP A 43 6.54 -4.94 3.82
CA ASP A 43 6.10 -4.68 2.45
C ASP A 43 4.56 -4.70 2.36
N ILE A 44 3.90 -5.61 3.09
CA ILE A 44 2.44 -5.65 3.19
C ILE A 44 1.92 -4.34 3.79
N ALA A 45 2.45 -3.91 4.94
CA ALA A 45 2.03 -2.68 5.60
C ALA A 45 2.22 -1.44 4.73
N HIS A 46 3.33 -1.34 3.99
CA HIS A 46 3.57 -0.22 3.08
C HIS A 46 2.58 -0.20 1.91
N ILE A 47 2.25 -1.36 1.33
CA ILE A 47 1.27 -1.43 0.24
C ILE A 47 -0.14 -1.13 0.77
N GLU A 48 -0.51 -1.66 1.93
CA GLU A 48 -1.78 -1.33 2.58
C GLU A 48 -1.89 0.18 2.83
N PHE A 49 -0.83 0.82 3.32
CA PHE A 49 -0.77 2.27 3.50
C PHE A 49 -1.02 3.02 2.19
N ILE A 50 -0.28 2.68 1.12
CA ILE A 50 -0.38 3.37 -0.17
C ILE A 50 -1.82 3.29 -0.70
N ILE A 51 -2.43 2.11 -0.62
CA ILE A 51 -3.81 1.89 -1.08
C ILE A 51 -4.79 2.68 -0.20
N LEU A 52 -4.74 2.53 1.12
CA LEU A 52 -5.67 3.20 2.05
C LEU A 52 -5.55 4.72 1.99
N TYR A 53 -4.32 5.22 1.89
CA TYR A 53 -4.04 6.65 1.75
C TYR A 53 -4.59 7.21 0.44
N GLY A 54 -4.38 6.51 -0.69
CA GLY A 54 -4.95 6.88 -1.99
C GLY A 54 -6.49 6.90 -2.00
N LEU A 55 -7.12 6.11 -1.13
CA LEU A 55 -8.57 6.09 -0.90
C LEU A 55 -9.05 7.11 0.16
N ASN A 56 -8.18 8.00 0.63
CA ASN A 56 -8.45 8.98 1.68
C ASN A 56 -8.86 8.38 3.05
N ARG A 57 -8.48 7.11 3.32
CA ARG A 57 -8.66 6.43 4.62
C ARG A 57 -7.41 6.60 5.46
N LYS A 58 -7.09 7.86 5.79
CA LYS A 58 -5.79 8.24 6.36
C LYS A 58 -5.52 7.57 7.70
N ASP A 59 -6.46 7.59 8.63
CA ASP A 59 -6.26 7.02 9.97
C ASP A 59 -5.93 5.52 9.89
N GLU A 60 -6.68 4.78 9.07
CA GLU A 60 -6.42 3.35 8.84
C GLU A 60 -5.07 3.10 8.17
N ALA A 61 -4.68 3.95 7.21
CA ALA A 61 -3.35 3.84 6.59
C ALA A 61 -2.26 3.98 7.66
N MET A 62 -2.38 4.97 8.55
CA MET A 62 -1.41 5.23 9.61
C MET A 62 -1.31 4.06 10.59
N GLU A 63 -2.43 3.43 10.95
CA GLU A 63 -2.45 2.24 11.79
C GLU A 63 -1.63 1.09 11.19
N LYS A 64 -1.63 0.93 9.86
CA LYS A 64 -0.89 -0.16 9.21
C LYS A 64 0.62 -0.02 9.32
N ILE A 65 1.15 1.20 9.28
CA ILE A 65 2.60 1.43 9.28
C ILE A 65 3.17 1.75 10.66
N ALA A 66 2.31 2.05 11.64
CA ALA A 66 2.73 2.33 13.02
C ALA A 66 3.64 1.25 13.62
N PRO A 67 3.42 -0.07 13.40
CA PRO A 67 4.31 -1.11 13.90
C PRO A 67 5.69 -1.14 13.24
N PHE A 68 5.86 -0.46 12.09
CA PHE A 68 7.06 -0.49 11.26
C PHE A 68 7.70 0.92 11.16
N ILE A 69 7.48 1.77 12.16
CA ILE A 69 7.88 3.19 12.12
C ILE A 69 9.40 3.41 12.06
N GLU A 70 10.18 2.45 12.56
CA GLU A 70 11.64 2.55 12.58
C GLU A 70 12.25 2.46 11.18
N PHE A 71 11.55 1.86 10.20
CA PHE A 71 12.01 1.68 8.84
C PHE A 71 11.97 3.00 8.05
N GLU A 72 13.01 3.24 7.25
CA GLU A 72 13.14 4.48 6.46
C GLU A 72 12.00 4.67 5.46
N THR A 73 11.52 3.59 4.86
CA THR A 73 10.38 3.62 3.94
C THR A 73 9.10 4.08 4.64
N SER A 74 8.84 3.61 5.87
CA SER A 74 7.70 4.06 6.68
C SER A 74 7.79 5.56 6.99
N LYS A 75 8.96 6.03 7.41
CA LYS A 75 9.21 7.47 7.66
C LYS A 75 9.00 8.30 6.40
N PHE A 76 9.43 7.81 5.25
CA PHE A 76 9.21 8.46 3.97
C PHE A 76 7.72 8.58 3.63
N LEU A 77 6.96 7.47 3.76
CA LEU A 77 5.51 7.45 3.52
C LEU A 77 4.76 8.43 4.44
N LEU A 78 5.14 8.51 5.71
CA LEU A 78 4.57 9.48 6.66
C LEU A 78 4.86 10.92 6.27
N ASN A 79 6.10 11.20 5.90
CA ASN A 79 6.49 12.53 5.46
C ASN A 79 5.71 12.98 4.22
N LEU A 80 5.43 12.07 3.28
CA LEU A 80 4.54 12.35 2.15
C LEU A 80 3.11 12.66 2.61
N ALA A 81 2.57 11.87 3.54
CA ALA A 81 1.22 12.03 4.05
C ALA A 81 0.99 13.35 4.82
N HIS A 82 2.01 13.89 5.48
CA HIS A 82 1.95 15.16 6.20
C HIS A 82 2.11 16.38 5.27
N ARG A 83 2.79 16.23 4.12
CA ARG A 83 2.99 17.33 3.15
C ARG A 83 1.74 17.65 2.33
N SER A 84 0.88 16.67 2.09
CA SER A 84 -0.37 16.81 1.33
C SER A 84 -1.54 17.38 2.14
N THR A 85 -1.31 17.77 3.41
CA THR A 85 -2.28 18.47 4.26
C THR A 85 -2.00 19.97 4.40
N GLN A 86 -0.98 20.50 3.71
CA GLN A 86 -0.70 21.94 3.56
C GLN A 86 -1.16 22.42 2.19
#